data_AF-D7BGI6-F1
#
_entry.id   AF-D7BGI6-F1
#
_cell.length_a   1.000
_cell.length_b   1.000
_cell.length_c   1.000
_cell.angle_alpha   90.00
_cell.angle_beta   90.00
_cell.angle_gamma   90.00
#
_symmetry.space_group_name_H-M   'P 1'
#
loop_
_entity.id
_entity.type
_entity.pdbx_description
1 polymer ?
#
loop_
_entity_poly.entity_id
_entity_poly.type
_entity_poly.pdbx_seq_one_letter_code
_entity_poly.pdbx_strand_id
1 'polypeptide(L)'
;MQERLKKAIQGLARPPHLDFLALYPATVLKDHEDMHLDLQADDERLGTLTRVPIWLGLPGVTVRVAAGARVLLGFHQGDPERRYCDLWGGGGLREIILTASVKVVVDAPLVELGGSAGASVLLQGQPLTFVFNTTPVAMVPTVGTVQAGGSTRVKGVQ
;
A
#
# COMPACT_ATOMS: atom_id res chain seq x y z
N MET A 1 -41.68 37.54 -10.39
CA MET A 1 -40.45 37.84 -11.15
C MET A 1 -39.21 37.13 -10.56
N GLN A 2 -39.02 37.14 -9.24
CA GLN A 2 -37.83 36.57 -8.58
C GLN A 2 -37.64 35.05 -8.79
N GLU A 3 -38.68 34.23 -8.84
CA GLU A 3 -38.56 32.77 -9.06
C GLU A 3 -38.08 32.40 -10.46
N ARG A 4 -38.44 33.16 -11.49
CA ARG A 4 -37.97 32.93 -12.87
C ARG A 4 -36.48 33.23 -13.01
N LEU A 5 -36.01 34.29 -12.35
CA LEU A 5 -34.60 34.66 -12.33
C LEU A 5 -33.77 33.64 -11.53
N LYS A 6 -34.28 33.16 -10.39
CA LYS A 6 -33.63 32.13 -9.58
C LYS A 6 -33.51 30.80 -10.34
N LYS A 7 -34.56 30.40 -11.06
CA LYS A 7 -34.57 29.20 -11.90
C LYS A 7 -33.68 29.33 -13.14
N ALA A 8 -33.59 30.53 -13.73
CA ALA A 8 -32.68 30.82 -14.83
C ALA A 8 -31.21 30.83 -14.39
N ILE A 9 -30.91 31.40 -13.22
CA ILE A 9 -29.58 31.35 -12.61
C ILE A 9 -29.22 29.93 -12.18
N GLN A 10 -30.16 29.13 -11.65
CA GLN A 10 -29.93 27.70 -11.36
C GLN A 10 -29.78 26.85 -12.64
N GLY A 11 -30.39 27.25 -13.75
CA GLY A 11 -30.20 26.60 -15.06
C GLY A 11 -28.89 27.01 -15.75
N LEU A 12 -28.37 28.21 -15.46
CA LEU A 12 -27.11 28.74 -15.98
C LEU A 12 -25.90 28.40 -15.11
N ALA A 13 -26.11 28.30 -13.79
CA ALA A 13 -25.20 27.69 -12.84
C ALA A 13 -25.20 26.20 -13.16
N ARG A 14 -24.36 25.85 -14.12
CA ARG A 14 -23.99 24.48 -14.45
C ARG A 14 -23.92 23.71 -13.13
N PRO A 15 -24.77 22.70 -12.87
CA PRO A 15 -24.63 21.90 -11.65
C PRO A 15 -23.17 21.49 -11.61
N PRO A 16 -22.46 21.63 -10.48
CA PRO A 16 -21.03 21.42 -10.43
C PRO A 16 -20.79 20.00 -10.93
N HIS A 17 -20.38 19.87 -12.19
CA HIS A 17 -20.13 18.57 -12.76
C HIS A 17 -18.99 18.01 -11.95
N LEU A 18 -19.12 16.74 -11.60
CA LEU A 18 -18.02 16.02 -11.03
C LEU A 18 -16.91 16.01 -12.10
N ASP A 19 -15.76 16.57 -11.76
CA ASP A 19 -14.60 16.53 -12.63
C ASP A 19 -13.98 15.14 -12.50
N PHE A 20 -14.25 14.26 -13.46
CA PHE A 20 -13.75 12.88 -13.44
C PHE A 20 -12.24 12.80 -13.70
N LEU A 21 -11.56 13.90 -14.07
CA LEU A 21 -10.11 13.94 -14.17
C LEU A 21 -9.43 14.29 -12.84
N ALA A 22 -10.21 14.69 -11.83
CA ALA A 22 -9.71 14.98 -10.50
C ALA A 22 -9.66 13.73 -9.61
N LEU A 23 -8.85 13.80 -8.56
CA LEU A 23 -8.79 12.81 -7.48
C LEU A 23 -9.62 13.30 -6.29
N TYR A 24 -10.44 12.40 -5.75
CA TYR A 24 -11.35 12.70 -4.64
C TYR A 24 -10.94 11.92 -3.38
N PRO A 25 -10.85 12.58 -2.22
CA PRO A 25 -10.58 11.89 -0.98
C PRO A 25 -11.74 10.95 -0.60
N ALA A 26 -11.39 9.76 -0.13
CA ALA A 26 -12.33 8.75 0.32
C ALA A 26 -11.80 7.98 1.53
N THR A 27 -12.73 7.38 2.27
CA THR A 27 -12.45 6.50 3.41
C THR A 27 -12.74 5.06 3.04
N VAL A 28 -11.84 4.14 3.40
CA VAL A 28 -12.06 2.70 3.23
C VAL A 28 -13.10 2.22 4.22
N LEU A 29 -14.19 1.65 3.73
CA LEU A 29 -15.20 0.98 4.55
C LEU A 29 -14.83 -0.49 4.78
N LYS A 30 -14.38 -1.17 3.72
CA LYS A 30 -14.06 -2.59 3.74
C LYS A 30 -12.99 -2.94 2.70
N ASP A 31 -12.10 -3.84 3.07
CA ASP A 31 -11.18 -4.54 2.16
C ASP A 31 -11.74 -5.93 1.86
N HIS A 32 -11.76 -6.32 0.57
CA HIS A 32 -12.19 -7.64 0.12
C HIS A 32 -11.03 -8.63 -0.04
N GLU A 33 -9.79 -8.22 0.24
CA GLU A 33 -8.56 -9.01 0.14
C GLU A 33 -8.21 -9.49 -1.28
N ASP A 34 -8.94 -9.03 -2.29
CA ASP A 34 -8.79 -9.36 -3.71
C ASP A 34 -8.41 -8.13 -4.56
N MET A 35 -7.73 -7.15 -3.95
CA MET A 35 -7.40 -5.85 -4.54
C MET A 35 -8.62 -4.97 -4.85
N HIS A 36 -9.76 -5.20 -4.18
CA HIS A 36 -10.92 -4.32 -4.26
C HIS A 36 -11.33 -3.80 -2.88
N LEU A 37 -11.75 -2.53 -2.84
CA LEU A 37 -12.19 -1.84 -1.63
C LEU A 37 -13.62 -1.30 -1.80
N ASP A 38 -14.36 -1.29 -0.70
CA ASP A 38 -15.57 -0.46 -0.59
C ASP A 38 -15.17 0.88 0.03
N LEU A 39 -15.59 1.98 -0.59
CA LEU A 39 -15.16 3.33 -0.26
C LEU A 39 -16.35 4.24 0.01
N GLN A 40 -16.19 5.15 0.97
CA GLN A 40 -17.05 6.30 1.15
C GLN A 40 -16.30 7.54 0.68
N ALA A 41 -16.73 8.15 -0.43
CA ALA A 41 -16.18 9.42 -0.85
C ALA A 41 -16.62 10.55 0.11
N ASP A 42 -15.73 11.51 0.34
CA ASP A 42 -16.05 12.70 1.13
C ASP A 42 -17.01 13.62 0.37
N ASP A 43 -16.94 13.61 -0.95
CA ASP A 43 -17.86 14.34 -1.81
C ASP A 43 -19.20 13.59 -1.89
N GLU A 44 -20.25 14.21 -1.36
CA GLU A 44 -21.60 13.63 -1.32
C GLU A 44 -22.13 13.24 -2.71
N ARG A 45 -21.61 13.87 -3.79
CA ARG A 45 -22.02 13.57 -5.17
C ARG A 45 -21.58 12.18 -5.62
N LEU A 46 -20.50 11.67 -5.04
CA LEU A 46 -19.93 10.35 -5.33
C LEU A 46 -20.54 9.25 -4.45
N GLY A 47 -20.93 9.59 -3.23
CA GLY A 47 -21.54 8.67 -2.28
C GLY A 47 -20.65 7.47 -1.94
N THR A 48 -21.30 6.32 -1.73
CA THR A 48 -20.62 5.06 -1.45
C THR A 48 -20.32 4.31 -2.74
N LEU A 49 -19.08 3.86 -2.90
CA LEU A 49 -18.65 3.05 -4.04
C LEU A 49 -18.25 1.67 -3.53
N THR A 50 -18.67 0.62 -4.25
CA THR A 50 -18.34 -0.76 -3.89
C THR A 50 -17.39 -1.37 -4.90
N ARG A 51 -16.56 -2.31 -4.43
CA ARG A 51 -15.58 -3.05 -5.23
C ARG A 51 -14.74 -2.15 -6.16
N VAL A 52 -14.25 -1.03 -5.64
CA VAL A 52 -13.33 -0.15 -6.37
C VAL A 52 -11.96 -0.82 -6.41
N PRO A 53 -11.37 -1.06 -7.59
CA PRO A 53 -10.06 -1.70 -7.68
C PRO A 53 -8.95 -0.79 -7.17
N ILE A 54 -7.97 -1.40 -6.50
CA ILE A 54 -6.73 -0.75 -6.12
C ILE A 54 -5.79 -0.76 -7.32
N TRP A 55 -5.25 0.40 -7.69
CA TRP A 55 -4.27 0.51 -8.77
C TRP A 55 -2.93 1.03 -8.25
N LEU A 56 -1.92 0.16 -8.25
CA LEU A 56 -0.57 0.48 -7.73
C LEU A 56 0.46 0.81 -8.81
N GLY A 57 0.13 0.55 -10.08
CA GLY A 57 1.07 0.62 -11.20
C GLY A 57 2.19 -0.43 -11.20
N LEU A 58 2.31 -1.26 -10.15
CA LEU A 58 3.38 -2.26 -10.01
C LEU A 58 2.84 -3.69 -10.17
N PRO A 59 3.34 -4.47 -11.15
CA PRO A 59 2.95 -5.86 -11.30
C PRO A 59 3.51 -6.72 -10.15
N GLY A 60 2.72 -7.69 -9.69
CA GLY A 60 3.12 -8.63 -8.63
C GLY A 60 3.04 -8.05 -7.22
N VAL A 61 2.53 -6.83 -7.05
CA VAL A 61 2.30 -6.22 -5.73
C VAL A 61 0.83 -6.33 -5.36
N THR A 62 0.58 -6.86 -4.17
CA THR A 62 -0.75 -6.89 -3.55
C THR A 62 -0.67 -6.20 -2.20
N VAL A 63 -1.71 -5.47 -1.84
CA VAL A 63 -1.76 -4.72 -0.59
C VAL A 63 -3.06 -4.98 0.14
N ARG A 64 -3.00 -4.95 1.47
CA ARG A 64 -4.17 -4.99 2.34
C ARG A 64 -4.26 -3.72 3.16
N VAL A 65 -5.46 -3.19 3.29
CA VAL A 65 -5.70 -1.87 3.87
C VAL A 65 -6.73 -1.99 5.01
N ALA A 66 -6.51 -1.24 6.08
CA ALA A 66 -7.43 -1.18 7.20
C ALA A 66 -8.71 -0.40 6.83
N ALA A 67 -9.85 -0.86 7.34
CA ALA A 67 -11.04 -0.01 7.38
C ALA A 67 -10.73 1.29 8.15
N GLY A 68 -11.26 2.40 7.66
CA GLY A 68 -10.97 3.76 8.14
C GLY A 68 -9.75 4.42 7.51
N ALA A 69 -8.97 3.72 6.69
CA ALA A 69 -7.84 4.31 5.97
C ALA A 69 -8.30 5.36 4.95
N ARG A 70 -7.41 6.30 4.63
CA ARG A 70 -7.65 7.39 3.70
C ARG A 70 -7.00 7.10 2.36
N VAL A 71 -7.79 7.18 1.30
CA VAL A 71 -7.37 6.92 -0.09
C VAL A 71 -7.84 8.02 -1.02
N LEU A 72 -7.27 8.07 -2.22
CA LEU A 72 -7.78 8.91 -3.31
C LEU A 72 -8.50 8.03 -4.34
N LEU A 73 -9.74 8.41 -4.62
CA LEU A 73 -10.56 7.85 -5.69
C LEU A 73 -10.30 8.65 -6.98
N GLY A 74 -10.02 7.95 -8.06
CA GLY A 74 -9.90 8.51 -9.40
C GLY A 74 -10.74 7.77 -10.42
N PHE A 75 -10.84 8.35 -11.61
CA PHE A 75 -11.52 7.77 -12.76
C PHE A 75 -10.56 7.70 -13.93
N HIS A 76 -10.32 6.50 -14.45
CA HIS A 76 -9.37 6.31 -15.52
C HIS A 76 -9.86 7.00 -16.79
N GLN A 77 -9.05 7.88 -17.36
CA GLN A 77 -9.37 8.69 -18.56
C GLN A 77 -10.65 9.55 -18.39
N GLY A 78 -11.05 9.86 -17.16
CA GLY A 78 -12.28 10.60 -16.89
C GLY A 78 -13.57 9.81 -17.13
N ASP A 79 -13.48 8.48 -17.24
CA ASP A 79 -14.64 7.59 -17.40
C ASP A 79 -15.26 7.24 -16.03
N PRO A 80 -16.52 7.64 -15.74
CA PRO A 80 -17.21 7.37 -14.48
C PRO A 80 -17.34 5.89 -14.13
N GLU A 81 -17.27 5.00 -15.12
CA GLU A 81 -17.38 3.54 -14.93
C GLU A 81 -16.02 2.90 -14.64
N ARG A 82 -14.91 3.58 -14.93
CA ARG A 82 -13.55 3.08 -14.71
C ARG A 82 -12.93 3.69 -13.45
N ARG A 83 -13.57 3.43 -12.32
CA ARG A 83 -13.11 3.88 -11.00
C ARG A 83 -11.86 3.11 -10.59
N TYR A 84 -10.95 3.79 -9.91
CA TYR A 84 -9.84 3.15 -9.21
C TYR A 84 -9.53 3.94 -7.94
N CYS A 85 -8.84 3.30 -7.01
CA CYS A 85 -8.24 3.99 -5.88
C CYS A 85 -6.73 3.81 -5.89
N ASP A 86 -6.05 4.88 -5.50
CA ASP A 86 -4.59 4.97 -5.38
C ASP A 86 -4.27 5.89 -4.19
N LEU A 87 -3.01 5.93 -3.79
CA LEU A 87 -2.43 6.86 -2.81
C LEU A 87 -3.03 6.77 -1.40
N TRP A 88 -2.25 6.18 -0.51
CA TRP A 88 -2.53 6.11 0.93
C TRP A 88 -2.00 7.36 1.61
N GLY A 89 -2.83 8.01 2.43
CA GLY A 89 -2.25 8.63 3.63
C GLY A 89 -1.60 7.49 4.42
N GLY A 90 -0.30 7.59 4.76
CA GLY A 90 0.50 6.46 5.27
C GLY A 90 -0.07 5.70 6.49
N GLY A 91 -1.13 6.20 7.13
CA GLY A 91 -1.92 5.47 8.12
C GLY A 91 -2.96 4.55 7.45
N GLY A 92 -2.79 3.24 7.58
CA GLY A 92 -3.82 2.26 7.25
C GLY A 92 -3.36 1.07 6.40
N LEU A 93 -2.16 1.11 5.83
CA LEU A 93 -1.57 -0.07 5.18
C LEU A 93 -1.31 -1.17 6.22
N ARG A 94 -1.82 -2.38 5.98
CA ARG A 94 -1.65 -3.55 6.87
C ARG A 94 -0.60 -4.52 6.37
N GLU A 95 -0.60 -4.78 5.07
CA GLU A 95 0.27 -5.79 4.47
C GLU A 95 0.64 -5.38 3.05
N ILE A 96 1.89 -5.63 2.67
CA ILE A 96 2.34 -5.62 1.28
C ILE A 96 2.87 -7.02 0.98
N ILE A 97 2.32 -7.63 -0.07
CA ILE A 97 2.78 -8.90 -0.62
C ILE A 97 3.48 -8.59 -1.94
N LEU A 98 4.77 -8.95 -2.02
CA LEU A 98 5.61 -8.73 -3.20
C LEU A 98 5.93 -10.08 -3.85
N THR A 99 5.34 -10.34 -5.00
CA THR A 99 5.63 -11.51 -5.84
C THR A 99 6.43 -11.08 -7.05
N ALA A 100 7.75 -11.27 -7.01
CA ALA A 100 8.64 -10.93 -8.12
C ALA A 100 9.21 -12.20 -8.77
N SER A 101 9.21 -12.25 -10.10
CA SER A 101 9.84 -13.34 -10.89
C SER A 101 11.32 -13.11 -11.21
N VAL A 102 11.85 -11.93 -10.86
CA VAL A 102 13.19 -11.47 -11.21
C VAL A 102 14.01 -11.09 -9.97
N LYS A 103 14.44 -9.83 -9.84
CA LYS A 103 15.24 -9.32 -8.73
C LYS A 103 14.42 -8.33 -7.91
N VAL A 104 14.49 -8.46 -6.59
CA VAL A 104 14.08 -7.41 -5.64
C VAL A 104 15.34 -6.76 -5.08
N VAL A 105 15.43 -5.43 -5.17
CA VAL A 105 16.52 -4.63 -4.57
C VAL A 105 15.88 -3.68 -3.57
N VAL A 106 16.35 -3.70 -2.32
CA VAL A 106 15.98 -2.74 -1.29
C VAL A 106 17.24 -1.95 -0.96
N ASP A 107 17.26 -0.67 -1.35
CA ASP A 107 18.36 0.25 -1.07
C ASP A 107 17.90 1.26 -0.01
N ALA A 108 18.36 1.06 1.23
CA ALA A 108 17.97 1.87 2.37
C ALA A 108 19.08 1.86 3.44
N PRO A 109 19.20 2.94 4.26
CA PRO A 109 20.17 2.97 5.37
C PRO A 109 19.96 1.87 6.42
N LEU A 110 18.72 1.40 6.60
CA LEU A 110 18.35 0.32 7.50
C LEU A 110 17.16 -0.44 6.92
N VAL A 111 17.22 -1.78 6.96
CA VAL A 111 16.10 -2.68 6.63
C VAL A 111 15.86 -3.60 7.82
N GLU A 112 14.71 -3.42 8.48
CA GLU A 112 14.24 -4.31 9.55
C GLU A 112 13.36 -5.41 8.95
N LEU A 113 13.73 -6.66 9.17
CA LEU A 113 12.96 -7.82 8.72
C LEU A 113 12.39 -8.52 9.94
N GLY A 114 11.06 -8.43 10.10
CA GLY A 114 10.37 -8.78 11.34
C GLY A 114 10.46 -7.66 12.37
N GLY A 115 9.31 -7.09 12.74
CA GLY A 115 9.26 -6.01 13.72
C GLY A 115 9.74 -6.43 15.12
N SER A 116 9.57 -5.55 16.11
CA SER A 116 10.02 -5.76 17.50
C SER A 116 9.51 -7.04 18.18
N ALA A 117 8.53 -7.72 17.59
CA ALA A 117 7.99 -9.00 18.04
C ALA A 117 8.72 -10.25 17.52
N GLY A 118 9.79 -10.10 16.72
CA GLY A 118 10.62 -11.22 16.26
C GLY A 118 9.88 -12.17 15.31
N ALA A 119 9.62 -11.72 14.08
CA ALA A 119 9.06 -12.57 13.05
C ALA A 119 10.16 -13.38 12.34
N SER A 120 9.86 -14.62 11.96
CA SER A 120 10.76 -15.44 11.16
C SER A 120 11.01 -14.80 9.81
N VAL A 121 12.28 -14.44 9.54
CA VAL A 121 12.73 -13.90 8.24
C VAL A 121 12.83 -15.00 7.17
N LEU A 122 12.75 -16.27 7.59
CA LEU A 122 12.86 -17.46 6.76
C LEU A 122 11.82 -18.52 7.11
N LEU A 123 11.41 -19.28 6.11
CA LEU A 123 10.80 -20.58 6.33
C LEU A 123 11.83 -21.57 6.89
N GLN A 124 11.38 -22.46 7.79
CA GLN A 124 12.23 -23.49 8.38
C GLN A 124 12.90 -24.32 7.27
N GLY A 125 14.24 -24.37 7.29
CA GLY A 125 15.04 -25.16 6.36
C GLY A 125 15.51 -24.44 5.09
N GLN A 126 15.27 -23.13 4.93
CA GLN A 126 15.82 -22.35 3.81
C GLN A 126 17.13 -21.64 4.19
N PRO A 127 18.17 -21.66 3.34
CA PRO A 127 19.42 -20.96 3.61
C PRO A 127 19.28 -19.45 3.39
N LEU A 128 19.88 -18.64 4.29
CA LEU A 128 20.20 -17.23 4.03
C LEU A 128 21.70 -17.08 3.84
N THR A 129 22.09 -16.32 2.81
CA THR A 129 23.48 -15.96 2.55
C THR A 129 23.63 -14.44 2.65
N PHE A 130 24.51 -13.98 3.55
CA PHE A 130 24.93 -12.59 3.60
C PHE A 130 26.27 -12.41 2.87
N VAL A 131 26.33 -11.43 1.97
CA VAL A 131 27.56 -11.07 1.23
C VAL A 131 27.95 -9.64 1.62
N PHE A 132 29.13 -9.49 2.22
CA PHE A 132 29.69 -8.19 2.58
C PHE A 132 30.80 -7.83 1.59
N ASN A 133 30.68 -6.69 0.90
CA ASN A 133 31.59 -6.30 -0.19
C ASN A 133 32.71 -5.33 0.24
N THR A 134 32.83 -5.06 1.55
CA THR A 134 33.96 -4.32 2.12
C THR A 134 34.88 -5.29 2.85
N THR A 135 36.19 -5.00 2.82
CA THR A 135 37.16 -5.70 3.66
C THR A 135 36.62 -5.66 5.09
N PRO A 136 36.42 -6.81 5.76
CA PRO A 136 35.83 -6.82 7.08
C PRO A 136 36.69 -5.96 8.00
N VAL A 137 36.19 -4.77 8.35
CA VAL A 137 36.72 -4.02 9.48
C VAL A 137 36.53 -4.96 10.65
N ALA A 138 37.64 -5.34 11.31
CA ALA A 138 37.73 -6.39 12.30
C ALA A 138 36.40 -6.60 13.00
N MET A 139 35.77 -7.75 12.72
CA MET A 139 34.53 -8.13 13.39
C MET A 139 34.82 -8.09 14.89
N VAL A 140 34.28 -7.08 15.60
CA VAL A 140 33.95 -7.29 17.00
C VAL A 140 32.91 -8.40 16.94
N PRO A 141 33.21 -9.60 17.47
CA PRO A 141 32.30 -10.72 17.34
C PRO A 141 31.09 -10.41 18.21
N THR A 142 30.06 -9.81 17.63
CA THR A 142 28.73 -9.90 18.22
C THR A 142 28.20 -11.29 17.86
N VAL A 143 28.55 -12.25 18.72
CA VAL A 143 27.87 -13.53 18.83
C VAL A 143 26.47 -13.25 19.38
N GLY A 144 25.46 -13.29 18.52
CA GLY A 144 24.06 -13.38 18.92
C GLY A 144 23.53 -14.78 18.61
N THR A 145 22.95 -15.46 19.60
CA THR A 145 22.37 -16.81 19.49
C THR A 145 20.99 -16.79 18.83
N VAL A 146 20.68 -17.79 17.99
CA VAL A 146 19.28 -18.22 17.82
C VAL A 146 18.82 -18.77 19.19
N GLN A 147 17.71 -18.23 19.67
CA GLN A 147 17.30 -18.14 21.09
C GLN A 147 17.40 -19.46 21.87
N ALA A 148 17.59 -19.33 23.20
CA ALA A 148 17.85 -20.38 24.18
C ALA A 148 17.46 -21.81 23.74
N GLY A 149 18.47 -22.60 23.40
CA GLY A 149 18.31 -24.02 23.08
C GLY A 149 19.31 -24.59 22.09
N GLY A 150 19.93 -23.78 21.23
CA GLY A 150 21.06 -24.26 20.43
C GLY A 150 21.35 -23.44 19.19
N SER A 151 22.60 -22.97 19.08
CA SER A 151 23.22 -22.52 17.84
C SER A 151 24.42 -23.40 17.55
N THR A 152 24.48 -24.01 16.37
CA THR A 152 25.64 -24.78 15.90
C THR A 152 26.60 -23.83 15.18
N ARG A 153 27.88 -23.86 15.57
CA ARG A 153 28.94 -22.97 15.07
C ARG A 153 29.04 -23.01 13.54
N VAL A 154 29.00 -21.84 12.91
CA VAL A 154 29.45 -21.66 11.52
C VAL A 154 30.97 -21.82 11.51
N LYS A 155 31.47 -22.86 10.86
CA LYS A 155 32.91 -23.11 10.72
C LYS A 155 33.44 -22.19 9.61
N GLY A 156 34.28 -21.23 9.99
CA GLY A 156 34.95 -20.32 9.07
C GLY A 156 36.04 -21.01 8.24
N VAL A 157 36.21 -20.48 7.03
CA VAL A 157 37.19 -20.69 5.95
C VAL A 157 38.58 -21.23 6.36
N GLN A 158 39.04 -22.26 5.65
CA GLN A 158 40.35 -22.28 4.99
C GLN A 158 40.12 -22.47 3.49
#